data_AF-A0A3M2BA32-F1
#
_entry.id   AF-A0A3M2BA32-F1
#
_cell.length_a   1.000
_cell.length_b   1.000
_cell.length_c   1.000
_cell.angle_alpha   90.00
_cell.angle_beta   90.00
_cell.angle_gamma   90.00
#
_symmetry.space_group_name_H-M   'P 1'
#
loop_
_entity.id
_entity.type
_entity.pdbx_description
1 polymer ?
#
loop_
_entity_poly.entity_id
_entity_poly.type
_entity_poly.pdbx_seq_one_letter_code
_entity_poly.pdbx_strand_id
1 'polypeptide(L)'
;MDGAWSELLGGHCRTNRSYALEKFTFFDRYLPAAFRATKRKRTRHFVDLFAGSGVWRDEAGDRHLGSPLHVLRLSTESEAPGFTEFFFVNKDRRPEGHLRTAPLLRSGDGASLRRSTT
;
A
#
# COMPACT_ATOMS: atom_id res chain seq x y z
N MET A 1 -6.12 10.68 11.52
CA MET A 1 -6.96 11.08 10.36
C MET A 1 -7.61 9.81 9.81
N ASP A 2 -8.45 9.16 10.61
CA ASP A 2 -8.66 7.71 10.44
C ASP A 2 -10.01 7.36 9.79
N GLY A 3 -10.92 8.35 9.65
CA GLY A 3 -12.27 8.15 9.10
C GLY A 3 -12.40 8.29 7.58
N ALA A 4 -11.47 8.94 6.89
CA ALA A 4 -11.63 9.27 5.46
C ALA A 4 -11.34 8.09 4.51
N TRP A 5 -10.58 7.08 4.96
CA TRP A 5 -10.12 5.98 4.11
C TRP A 5 -11.06 4.77 4.14
N SER A 6 -11.86 4.65 5.20
CA SER A 6 -12.76 3.51 5.43
C SER A 6 -14.03 3.57 4.58
N GLU A 7 -14.52 4.76 4.22
CA GLU A 7 -15.71 4.92 3.35
C GLU A 7 -15.44 4.67 1.86
N LEU A 8 -14.21 4.90 1.39
CA LEU A 8 -13.83 4.80 -0.03
C LEU A 8 -13.62 3.35 -0.54
N LEU A 9 -13.62 2.35 0.35
CA LEU A 9 -13.16 0.98 0.04
C LEU A 9 -14.23 -0.07 0.38
N GLY A 10 -15.41 0.08 -0.21
CA GLY A 10 -16.60 -0.77 0.00
C GLY A 10 -16.56 -2.20 -0.57
N GLY A 11 -15.45 -2.65 -1.16
CA GLY A 11 -15.34 -3.99 -1.75
C GLY A 11 -14.69 -5.03 -0.85
N HIS A 12 -14.77 -6.30 -1.29
CA HIS A 12 -14.27 -7.49 -0.61
C HIS A 12 -13.00 -7.25 0.20
N CYS A 13 -13.16 -7.35 1.51
CA CYS A 13 -12.11 -7.16 2.50
C CYS A 13 -11.89 -8.50 3.18
N ARG A 14 -10.67 -9.05 3.10
CA ARG A 14 -10.36 -10.36 3.70
C ARG A 14 -10.09 -10.17 5.20
N THR A 15 -10.59 -11.09 6.01
CA THR A 15 -10.16 -11.20 7.41
C THR A 15 -8.73 -11.70 7.44
N ASN A 16 -7.85 -11.02 8.18
CA ASN A 16 -6.45 -11.43 8.33
C ASN A 16 -6.09 -11.58 9.81
N ARG A 17 -5.16 -12.49 10.10
CA ARG A 17 -4.68 -12.78 11.46
C ARG A 17 -3.46 -11.92 11.81
N SER A 18 -2.96 -12.09 13.04
CA SER A 18 -1.80 -11.39 13.62
C SER A 18 -0.58 -11.23 12.71
N TYR A 19 -0.35 -12.16 11.79
CA TYR A 19 0.73 -12.09 10.80
C TYR A 19 0.73 -10.78 9.97
N ALA A 20 -0.44 -10.23 9.66
CA ALA A 20 -0.54 -8.94 8.98
C ALA A 20 0.04 -7.79 9.82
N LEU A 21 -0.22 -7.81 11.13
CA LEU A 21 0.27 -6.78 12.06
C LEU A 21 1.78 -6.83 12.20
N GLU A 22 2.39 -8.01 12.21
CA GLU A 22 3.85 -8.17 12.22
C GLU A 22 4.49 -7.57 10.96
N LYS A 23 3.92 -7.86 9.79
CA LYS A 23 4.37 -7.28 8.51
C LYS A 23 4.31 -5.75 8.52
N PHE A 24 3.21 -5.16 9.00
CA PHE A 24 3.08 -3.70 9.01
C PHE A 24 3.96 -3.05 10.07
N THR A 25 4.13 -3.68 11.23
CA THR A 25 5.10 -3.26 12.25
C THR A 25 6.52 -3.22 11.67
N PHE A 26 6.88 -4.22 10.85
CA PHE A 26 8.16 -4.21 10.13
C PHE A 26 8.25 -3.01 9.18
N PHE A 27 7.22 -2.72 8.39
CA PHE A 27 7.22 -1.56 7.49
C PHE A 27 7.39 -0.24 8.24
N ASP A 28 6.62 -0.03 9.32
CA ASP A 28 6.71 1.18 10.13
C ASP A 28 8.10 1.40 10.71
N ARG A 29 8.74 0.31 11.16
CA ARG A 29 10.07 0.38 11.76
C ARG A 29 11.19 0.60 10.74
N TYR A 30 11.15 -0.08 9.60
CA TYR A 30 12.32 -0.20 8.72
C TYR A 30 12.24 0.64 7.45
N LEU A 31 11.05 0.92 6.90
CA LEU A 31 10.96 1.72 5.68
C LEU A 31 11.48 3.17 5.85
N PRO A 32 11.18 3.90 6.94
CA PRO A 32 11.74 5.23 7.12
C PRO A 32 13.28 5.23 7.19
N ALA A 33 13.86 4.23 7.84
CA ALA A 33 15.32 4.06 7.89
C ALA A 33 15.88 3.75 6.49
N ALA A 34 15.22 2.88 5.74
CA ALA A 34 15.60 2.57 4.36
C ALA A 34 15.52 3.80 3.46
N PHE A 35 14.47 4.63 3.57
CA PHE A 35 14.32 5.87 2.80
C PHE A 35 15.45 6.86 3.09
N ARG A 36 15.82 7.05 4.36
CA ARG A 36 16.97 7.89 4.74
C ARG A 36 18.29 7.36 4.19
N ALA A 37 18.54 6.06 4.32
CA ALA A 37 19.76 5.42 3.82
C ALA A 37 19.87 5.48 2.29
N THR A 38 18.74 5.47 1.60
CA THR A 38 18.67 5.44 0.12
C THR A 38 18.33 6.79 -0.51
N LYS A 39 18.36 7.89 0.24
CA LYS A 39 17.92 9.22 -0.22
C LYS A 39 18.57 9.73 -1.52
N ARG A 40 19.77 9.23 -1.86
CA ARG A 40 20.48 9.59 -3.11
C ARG A 40 20.05 8.76 -4.32
N LYS A 41 19.25 7.71 -4.14
CA LYS A 41 18.75 6.88 -5.24
C LYS A 41 17.64 7.65 -5.96
N ARG A 42 17.82 7.80 -7.28
CA ARG A 42 16.85 8.47 -8.15
C ARG A 42 15.54 7.69 -8.28
N THR A 43 15.63 6.37 -8.23
CA THR A 43 14.48 5.47 -8.40
C THR A 43 14.47 4.42 -7.30
N ARG A 44 13.29 4.17 -6.73
CA ARG A 44 13.03 3.12 -5.74
C ARG A 44 11.68 2.49 -6.02
N HIS A 45 11.69 1.17 -6.16
CA HIS A 45 10.52 0.40 -6.50
C HIS A 45 9.98 -0.30 -5.25
N PHE A 46 8.68 -0.22 -5.04
CA PHE A 46 7.96 -1.12 -4.17
C PHE A 46 7.21 -2.13 -5.02
N VAL A 47 7.41 -3.42 -4.75
CA VAL A 47 6.76 -4.51 -5.46
C VAL A 47 5.98 -5.33 -4.45
N ASP A 48 4.66 -5.39 -4.62
CA ASP A 48 3.77 -6.24 -3.83
C ASP A 48 3.12 -7.28 -4.72
N LEU A 49 3.56 -8.52 -4.60
CA LEU A 49 3.08 -9.63 -5.42
C LEU A 49 1.69 -10.11 -5.01
N PHE A 50 1.22 -9.71 -3.83
CA PHE A 50 -0.04 -10.14 -3.23
C PHE A 50 -0.77 -8.95 -2.61
N ALA A 51 -0.99 -7.90 -3.40
CA ALA A 51 -1.45 -6.61 -2.91
C ALA A 51 -2.88 -6.64 -2.31
N GLY A 52 -3.70 -7.61 -2.71
CA GLY A 52 -5.07 -7.76 -2.20
C GLY A 52 -5.95 -6.55 -2.55
N SER A 53 -7.01 -6.30 -1.79
CA SER A 53 -7.90 -5.15 -2.03
C SER A 53 -7.35 -3.82 -1.51
N GLY A 54 -6.16 -3.82 -0.91
CA GLY A 54 -5.57 -2.64 -0.25
C GLY A 54 -6.09 -2.36 1.15
N VAL A 55 -7.12 -3.09 1.61
CA VAL A 55 -7.62 -3.08 2.99
C VAL A 55 -7.88 -4.50 3.46
N TRP A 56 -7.83 -4.71 4.76
CA TRP A 56 -8.19 -5.97 5.42
C TRP A 56 -9.02 -5.67 6.67
N ARG A 57 -9.71 -6.69 7.18
CA ARG A 57 -10.42 -6.63 8.46
C ARG A 57 -9.75 -7.53 9.48
N ASP A 58 -9.65 -7.10 10.73
CA ASP A 58 -9.25 -8.00 11.80
C ASP A 58 -10.42 -8.88 12.26
N GLU A 59 -10.17 -9.70 13.28
CA GLU A 59 -11.17 -10.61 13.86
C GLU A 59 -12.29 -9.86 14.61
N ALA A 60 -12.05 -8.61 15.04
CA ALA A 60 -13.07 -7.73 15.62
C ALA A 60 -13.94 -7.06 14.55
N GLY A 61 -13.52 -7.12 13.28
CA GLY A 61 -14.21 -6.52 12.15
C GLY A 61 -13.73 -5.11 11.80
N ASP A 62 -12.73 -4.59 12.52
CA ASP A 62 -12.13 -3.29 12.27
C ASP A 62 -11.35 -3.29 10.96
N ARG A 63 -11.42 -2.19 10.22
CA ARG A 63 -10.76 -2.04 8.91
C ARG A 63 -9.36 -1.47 9.08
N HIS A 64 -8.42 -2.09 8.39
CA HIS A 64 -7.01 -1.74 8.42
C HIS A 64 -6.47 -1.58 6.99
N LEU A 65 -5.44 -0.75 6.83
CA LEU A 65 -4.74 -0.62 5.56
C LEU A 65 -3.96 -1.91 5.26
N GLY A 66 -4.04 -2.37 4.02
CA GLY A 66 -3.17 -3.41 3.48
C GLY A 66 -1.82 -2.83 3.03
N SER A 67 -0.86 -3.70 2.71
CA SER A 67 0.49 -3.31 2.30
C SER A 67 0.58 -2.26 1.19
N PRO A 68 -0.21 -2.29 0.11
CA PRO A 68 -0.08 -1.28 -0.93
C PRO A 68 -0.43 0.13 -0.42
N LEU A 69 -1.51 0.29 0.35
CA LEU A 69 -1.91 1.59 0.89
C LEU A 69 -1.02 2.02 2.06
N HIS A 70 -0.61 1.07 2.90
CA HIS A 70 0.30 1.34 4.03
C HIS A 70 1.65 1.88 3.56
N VAL A 71 2.24 1.26 2.53
CA VAL A 71 3.54 1.69 1.99
C VAL A 71 3.44 2.98 1.20
N LEU A 72 2.32 3.22 0.50
CA LEU A 72 2.05 4.52 -0.12
C LEU A 72 2.04 5.62 0.95
N ARG A 73 1.29 5.43 2.03
CA ARG A 73 1.23 6.36 3.17
C ARG A 73 2.61 6.65 3.74
N LEU A 74 3.38 5.60 4.07
CA LEU A 74 4.75 5.77 4.60
C LEU A 74 5.68 6.49 3.63
N SER A 75 5.50 6.29 2.32
CA SER A 75 6.30 6.96 1.29
C SER A 75 5.96 8.45 1.17
N THR A 76 4.71 8.83 1.41
CA THR A 76 4.25 10.23 1.35
C THR A 76 4.48 11.00 2.64
N GLU A 77 4.44 10.33 3.79
CA GLU A 77 4.59 10.96 5.12
C GLU A 77 6.07 11.05 5.58
N SER A 78 6.99 10.37 4.88
CA SER A 78 8.40 10.35 5.26
C SER A 78 9.13 11.65 4.92
N GLU A 79 9.96 12.15 5.84
CA GLU A 79 10.86 13.30 5.62
C GLU A 79 11.93 13.05 4.55
N ALA A 80 12.36 11.79 4.38
CA ALA A 80 13.19 11.38 3.25
C ALA A 80 12.29 10.94 2.10
N PRO A 81 12.65 11.19 0.82
CA PRO A 81 11.78 10.80 -0.28
C PRO A 81 11.51 9.29 -0.21
N GLY A 82 10.28 8.84 -0.44
CA GLY A 82 9.89 7.43 -0.34
C GLY A 82 10.13 6.62 -1.62
N PHE A 83 9.32 5.58 -1.84
CA PHE A 83 9.30 4.87 -3.12
C PHE A 83 8.82 5.79 -4.24
N THR A 84 9.42 5.66 -5.42
CA THR A 84 9.07 6.45 -6.61
C THR A 84 8.16 5.68 -7.56
N GLU A 85 8.19 4.34 -7.49
CA GLU A 85 7.41 3.46 -8.34
C GLU A 85 6.78 2.33 -7.52
N PHE A 86 5.55 1.96 -7.90
CA PHE A 86 4.76 0.96 -7.19
C PHE A 86 4.22 -0.06 -8.19
N PHE A 87 4.48 -1.33 -7.91
CA PHE A 87 3.98 -2.46 -8.69
C PHE A 87 3.12 -3.34 -7.79
N PHE A 88 1.81 -3.32 -8.04
CA PHE A 88 0.85 -4.12 -7.29
C PHE A 88 0.32 -5.23 -8.18
N VAL A 89 0.65 -6.47 -7.83
CA VAL A 89 0.17 -7.66 -8.52
C VAL A 89 -0.95 -8.27 -7.70
N ASN A 90 -2.01 -8.69 -8.39
CA ASN A 90 -3.12 -9.39 -7.80
C ASN A 90 -3.59 -10.48 -8.76
N LYS A 91 -3.72 -11.70 -8.25
CA LYS A 91 -4.26 -12.82 -9.01
C LYS A 91 -5.80 -12.74 -9.15
N ASP A 92 -6.46 -12.16 -8.16
CA ASP A 92 -7.92 -12.05 -8.15
C ASP A 92 -8.39 -10.78 -8.87
N ARG A 93 -9.21 -10.94 -9.91
CA ARG A 93 -9.77 -9.85 -10.72
C ARG A 93 -10.76 -8.95 -9.98
N ARG A 94 -11.38 -9.43 -8.88
CA ARG A 94 -12.38 -8.67 -8.10
C ARG A 94 -11.77 -7.56 -7.22
N PRO A 95 -10.69 -7.80 -6.45
CA PRO A 95 -10.02 -6.77 -5.66
C PRO A 95 -9.23 -5.72 -6.48
N GLU A 96 -8.89 -5.99 -7.74
CA GLU A 96 -8.15 -5.05 -8.61
C GLU A 96 -8.80 -3.66 -8.76
N GLY A 97 -10.13 -3.57 -8.72
CA GLY A 97 -10.85 -2.31 -8.89
C GLY A 97 -10.50 -1.25 -7.83
N HIS A 98 -10.23 -1.69 -6.59
CA HIS A 98 -10.05 -0.80 -5.43
C HIS A 98 -8.67 -0.17 -5.39
N LEU A 99 -7.63 -0.92 -5.76
CA LEU A 99 -6.29 -0.37 -5.88
C LEU A 99 -6.17 0.61 -7.05
N ARG A 100 -6.96 0.45 -8.12
CA ARG A 100 -6.91 1.36 -9.28
C ARG A 100 -7.61 2.71 -9.04
N THR A 101 -8.48 2.80 -8.05
CA THR A 101 -9.24 4.02 -7.73
C THR A 101 -8.74 4.73 -6.47
N ALA A 102 -7.79 4.15 -5.73
CA ALA A 102 -7.26 4.75 -4.51
C ALA A 102 -6.67 6.15 -4.81
N PRO A 103 -7.18 7.22 -4.17
CA PRO A 103 -6.77 8.61 -4.46
C PRO A 103 -5.26 8.84 -4.37
N LEU A 104 -4.58 8.15 -3.44
CA LEU A 104 -3.13 8.20 -3.25
C LEU A 104 -2.32 7.78 -4.50
N LEU A 105 -2.91 6.99 -5.41
CA LEU A 105 -2.27 6.59 -6.67
C LEU A 105 -2.54 7.56 -7.82
N ARG A 106 -3.49 8.49 -7.66
CA ARG A 106 -3.82 9.50 -8.68
C ARG A 106 -3.19 10.86 -8.39
N SER A 107 -2.83 11.14 -7.15
CA SER A 107 -2.32 12.45 -6.70
C SER A 107 -0.80 12.62 -6.78
N GLY A 108 -0.06 11.61 -7.25
CA GLY A 108 1.39 11.73 -7.46
C GLY A 108 1.70 11.95 -8.94
N ASP A 109 2.32 13.08 -9.28
CA ASP A 109 2.86 13.43 -10.61
C ASP A 109 4.00 12.49 -11.11
N GLY A 110 3.89 11.18 -10.88
CA GLY A 110 4.91 10.20 -11.25
C GLY A 110 4.58 8.73 -10.97
N ALA A 111 3.47 8.40 -10.30
CA ALA A 111 3.11 7.00 -10.04
C ALA A 111 2.45 6.36 -11.28
N SER A 112 3.26 5.94 -12.27
CA SER A 112 2.70 5.20 -13.41
C SER A 112 2.34 3.77 -12.98
N LEU A 113 1.04 3.49 -12.86
CA LEU A 113 0.53 2.13 -12.72
C LEU A 113 0.69 1.41 -14.08
N ARG A 114 1.82 0.74 -14.31
CA ARG A 114 1.99 -0.07 -15.53
C ARG A 114 1.33 -1.43 -15.34
N ARG A 115 0.41 -1.76 -16.26
CA ARG A 115 -0.20 -3.09 -16.38
C ARG A 115 0.89 -4.10 -16.74
N SER A 116 1.08 -5.12 -15.93
CA SER A 116 1.72 -6.35 -16.41
C SER A 116 0.61 -7.26 -16.93
N THR A 117 0.49 -7.37 -18.24
CA THR A 117 -0.32 -8.39 -18.91
C THR A 117 0.61 -9.55 -19.26
N THR A 118 0.58 -10.59 -18.44
CA THR A 118 1.06 -11.92 -18.80
C THR A 118 -0.01 -12.92 -18.41
#